data_AF-A0A9W4IUP0-F1
#
_entry.id   AF-A0A9W4IUP0-F1
#
_cell.length_a   1.000
_cell.length_b   1.000
_cell.length_c   1.000
_cell.angle_alpha   90.00
_cell.angle_beta   90.00
_cell.angle_gamma   90.00
#
_symmetry.space_group_name_H-M   'P 1'
#
loop_
_entity.id
_entity.type
_entity.pdbx_description
1 polymer ?
#
loop_
_entity_poly.entity_id
_entity_poly.type
_entity_poly.pdbx_seq_one_letter_code
_entity_poly.pdbx_strand_id
1 'polypeptide(L)'
;MSDLHLLNPMCPRFMPFIFQPDERVKHLRKVLNTNFGQTQRVNIEALIHIYEIGDLGPRQSTDPLVFLVDGVRVETDPWKDESVPAHAVKWCEGAILQQMTQLAFPVRPCPPGCTHR
;
A
#
# COMPACT_ATOMS: atom_id res chain seq x y z
N MET A 1 14.78 17.47 -16.00
CA MET A 1 14.84 16.04 -16.34
C MET A 1 14.30 15.30 -15.14
N SER A 2 13.07 14.80 -15.27
CA SER A 2 12.27 14.30 -14.15
C SER A 2 12.56 12.81 -13.95
N ASP A 3 13.62 12.49 -13.22
CA ASP A 3 13.94 11.12 -12.80
C ASP A 3 13.05 10.69 -11.64
N LEU A 4 11.80 10.36 -11.94
CA LEU A 4 10.87 9.80 -10.96
C LEU A 4 10.07 8.60 -11.48
N HIS A 5 10.63 7.75 -12.34
CA HIS A 5 9.93 6.54 -12.84
C HIS A 5 10.76 5.25 -12.71
N LEU A 6 11.39 5.03 -11.55
CA LEU A 6 11.99 3.72 -11.24
C LEU A 6 11.71 3.27 -9.79
N LEU A 7 10.46 3.42 -9.36
CA LEU A 7 9.98 2.90 -8.09
C LEU A 7 8.97 1.80 -8.38
N ASN A 8 9.36 0.57 -8.04
CA ASN A 8 8.57 -0.66 -8.10
C ASN A 8 7.05 -0.40 -8.00
N PRO A 9 6.29 -0.57 -9.09
CA PRO A 9 4.93 -0.09 -9.17
C PRO A 9 4.02 -1.05 -8.40
N MET A 10 3.17 -0.47 -7.56
CA MET A 10 1.94 -1.07 -7.01
C MET A 10 1.99 -1.78 -5.64
N CYS A 11 3.00 -1.55 -4.81
CA CYS A 11 2.73 -1.47 -3.36
C CYS A 11 2.36 -0.02 -3.05
N PRO A 12 1.25 0.29 -2.38
CA PRO A 12 0.94 1.64 -1.92
C PRO A 12 1.86 1.99 -0.75
N ARG A 13 3.14 2.20 -1.08
CA ARG A 13 4.23 2.55 -0.17
C ARG A 13 3.94 3.86 0.59
N PHE A 14 3.07 4.69 0.04
CA PHE A 14 2.67 5.99 0.57
C PHE A 14 1.29 6.00 1.25
N MET A 15 0.60 4.87 1.35
CA MET A 15 -0.65 4.83 2.14
C MET A 15 -0.35 4.48 3.59
N PRO A 16 -0.95 5.22 4.55
CA PRO A 16 -0.89 4.83 5.95
C PRO A 16 -1.52 3.45 6.10
N PHE A 17 -0.81 2.55 6.80
CA PHE A 17 -1.39 1.30 7.25
C PHE A 17 -2.21 1.58 8.49
N ILE A 18 -3.46 1.09 8.51
CA ILE A 18 -4.41 1.31 9.58
C ILE A 18 -4.78 -0.05 10.14
N PHE A 19 -4.58 -0.24 11.44
CA PHE A 19 -4.78 -1.53 12.10
C PHE A 19 -6.25 -1.88 12.30
N GLN A 20 -7.09 -0.87 12.54
CA GLN A 20 -8.51 -1.07 12.79
C GLN A 20 -9.30 -1.20 11.48
N PRO A 21 -10.14 -2.25 11.31
CA PRO A 21 -10.85 -2.50 10.06
C PRO A 21 -11.77 -1.37 9.63
N ASP A 22 -12.54 -0.80 10.56
CA ASP A 22 -13.51 0.24 10.25
C ASP A 22 -12.82 1.54 9.79
N GLU A 23 -11.71 1.90 10.44
CA GLU A 23 -10.88 3.03 10.04
C GLU A 23 -10.19 2.76 8.69
N ARG A 24 -9.73 1.52 8.45
CA ARG A 24 -9.12 1.14 7.18
C ARG A 24 -10.12 1.23 6.04
N VAL A 25 -11.33 0.73 6.21
CA VAL A 25 -12.42 0.85 5.22
C VAL A 25 -12.74 2.32 4.94
N LYS A 26 -12.89 3.16 5.96
CA LYS A 26 -13.12 4.61 5.78
C LYS A 26 -11.99 5.26 4.97
N HIS A 27 -10.74 4.90 5.24
CA HIS A 27 -9.58 5.40 4.50
C HIS A 27 -9.59 4.92 3.04
N LEU A 28 -9.77 3.62 2.79
CA LEU A 28 -9.82 3.05 1.45
C LEU A 28 -10.94 3.68 0.60
N ARG A 29 -12.11 3.94 1.19
CA ARG A 29 -13.22 4.66 0.53
C ARG A 29 -12.85 6.10 0.14
N LYS A 30 -12.02 6.79 0.93
CA LYS A 30 -11.49 8.12 0.53
C LYS A 30 -10.49 8.00 -0.61
N VAL A 31 -9.63 6.98 -0.58
CA VAL A 31 -8.62 6.74 -1.61
C VAL A 31 -9.26 6.49 -2.97
N LEU A 32 -10.41 5.80 -3.03
CA LEU A 32 -11.17 5.60 -4.27
C LEU A 32 -11.48 6.91 -5.01
N ASN A 33 -11.61 8.05 -4.32
CA ASN A 33 -11.88 9.32 -4.97
C ASN A 33 -10.65 9.98 -5.61
N THR A 34 -9.49 9.32 -5.57
CA THR A 34 -8.23 9.82 -6.15
C THR A 34 -7.91 9.10 -7.46
N ASN A 35 -7.07 9.71 -8.32
CA ASN A 35 -6.61 9.06 -9.55
C ASN A 35 -5.93 7.71 -9.29
N PHE A 36 -5.10 7.63 -8.24
CA PHE A 36 -4.49 6.38 -7.81
C PHE A 36 -5.55 5.34 -7.44
N GLY A 37 -6.55 5.75 -6.66
CA GLY A 37 -7.64 4.85 -6.26
C GLY A 37 -8.49 4.38 -7.42
N GLN A 38 -8.69 5.20 -8.45
CA GLN A 38 -9.39 4.77 -9.66
C GLN A 38 -8.59 3.74 -10.46
N THR A 39 -7.27 3.89 -10.57
CA THR A 39 -6.41 2.87 -11.22
C THR A 39 -6.38 1.55 -10.43
N GLN A 40 -6.50 1.62 -9.10
CA GLN A 40 -6.48 0.45 -8.20
C GLN A 40 -7.87 0.01 -7.75
N ARG A 41 -8.92 0.48 -8.42
CA ARG A 41 -10.31 0.35 -7.95
C ARG A 41 -10.69 -1.08 -7.61
N VAL A 42 -10.39 -2.01 -8.53
CA VAL A 42 -10.70 -3.44 -8.38
C VAL A 42 -10.10 -4.04 -7.10
N ASN A 43 -8.85 -3.69 -6.78
CA ASN A 43 -8.17 -4.18 -5.59
C ASN A 43 -8.65 -3.50 -4.31
N ILE A 44 -8.93 -2.19 -4.38
CA ILE A 44 -9.41 -1.43 -3.21
C ILE A 44 -10.83 -1.87 -2.83
N GLU A 45 -11.73 -2.04 -3.80
CA GLU A 45 -13.09 -2.53 -3.56
C GLU A 45 -13.07 -3.95 -2.98
N ALA A 46 -12.25 -4.85 -3.53
CA ALA A 46 -12.06 -6.18 -2.97
C ALA A 46 -11.51 -6.15 -1.55
N LEU A 47 -10.51 -5.31 -1.28
CA LEU A 47 -9.93 -5.18 0.05
C LEU A 47 -10.94 -4.65 1.07
N ILE A 48 -11.75 -3.66 0.69
CA ILE A 48 -12.86 -3.18 1.52
C ILE A 48 -13.80 -4.34 1.86
N HIS A 49 -14.21 -5.13 0.87
CA HIS A 49 -15.10 -6.26 1.09
C HIS A 49 -14.51 -7.28 2.08
N ILE A 50 -13.23 -7.63 1.92
CA ILE A 50 -12.53 -8.56 2.82
C ILE A 50 -12.51 -8.03 4.28
N TYR A 51 -12.30 -6.73 4.47
CA TYR A 51 -12.39 -6.11 5.81
C TYR A 51 -13.82 -6.12 6.36
N GLU A 52 -14.83 -5.85 5.52
CA GLU A 52 -16.23 -5.80 5.94
C GLU A 52 -16.81 -7.17 6.34
N ILE A 53 -16.38 -8.25 5.68
CA ILE A 53 -16.75 -9.62 6.06
C ILE A 53 -15.94 -10.16 7.24
N GLY A 54 -14.94 -9.41 7.71
CA GLY A 54 -14.13 -9.74 8.88
C GLY A 54 -12.97 -10.72 8.64
N ASP A 55 -12.69 -11.08 7.39
CA ASP A 55 -11.68 -12.10 7.03
C ASP A 55 -10.23 -11.67 7.34
N LEU A 56 -9.97 -10.36 7.45
CA LEU A 56 -8.66 -9.84 7.86
C LEU A 56 -8.58 -9.41 9.33
N GLY A 57 -9.72 -9.22 10.01
CA GLY A 57 -9.79 -8.71 11.39
C GLY A 57 -8.95 -7.44 11.65
N PRO A 58 -8.83 -7.04 12.93
CA PRO A 58 -7.82 -6.05 13.32
C PRO A 58 -6.42 -6.58 13.05
N ARG A 59 -5.62 -5.79 12.35
CA ARG A 59 -4.28 -6.17 11.92
C ARG A 59 -3.26 -5.95 13.03
N GLN A 60 -2.15 -6.65 12.96
CA GLN A 60 -0.98 -6.49 13.82
C GLN A 60 0.29 -6.20 13.01
N SER A 61 1.34 -5.74 13.69
CA SER A 61 2.62 -5.41 13.04
C SER A 61 3.32 -6.63 12.44
N THR A 62 3.08 -7.80 13.01
CA THR A 62 3.67 -9.09 12.64
C THR A 62 2.85 -9.85 11.59
N ASP A 63 1.67 -9.35 11.22
CA ASP A 63 0.81 -10.04 10.26
C ASP A 63 1.47 -10.16 8.89
N PRO A 64 1.22 -11.27 8.16
CA PRO A 64 1.72 -11.44 6.81
C PRO A 64 1.14 -10.38 5.88
N LEU A 65 1.86 -10.05 4.80
CA LEU A 65 1.38 -9.14 3.78
C LEU A 65 0.08 -9.65 3.15
N VAL A 66 -0.81 -8.72 2.81
CA VAL A 66 -2.01 -9.00 2.03
C VAL A 66 -1.72 -8.65 0.58
N PHE A 67 -1.84 -9.64 -0.30
CA PHE A 67 -1.68 -9.47 -1.74
C PHE A 67 -3.03 -9.60 -2.43
N LEU A 68 -3.28 -8.72 -3.42
CA LEU A 68 -4.38 -8.89 -4.36
C LEU A 68 -3.89 -8.77 -5.80
N VAL A 69 -4.56 -9.50 -6.69
CA VAL A 69 -4.42 -9.41 -8.14
C VAL A 69 -5.82 -9.31 -8.75
N ASP A 70 -6.12 -8.22 -9.44
CA ASP A 70 -7.41 -7.97 -10.09
C ASP A 70 -8.62 -8.24 -9.17
N GLY A 71 -8.51 -7.84 -7.90
CA GLY A 71 -9.55 -8.01 -6.88
C GLY A 71 -9.57 -9.39 -6.19
N VAL A 72 -8.65 -10.29 -6.53
CA VAL A 72 -8.56 -11.62 -5.93
C VAL A 72 -7.41 -11.66 -4.93
N ARG A 73 -7.69 -12.10 -3.70
CA ARG A 73 -6.65 -12.31 -2.67
C ARG A 73 -5.78 -13.49 -3.08
N VAL A 74 -4.47 -13.31 -3.04
CA VAL A 74 -3.49 -14.35 -3.32
C VAL A 74 -2.56 -14.55 -2.11
N GLU A 75 -2.02 -15.76 -1.97
CA GLU A 75 -1.15 -16.12 -0.84
C GLU A 75 0.32 -15.80 -1.10
N THR A 76 0.72 -15.77 -2.37
CA THR A 76 2.09 -15.56 -2.82
C THR A 76 2.31 -14.14 -3.33
N ASP A 77 3.57 -13.71 -3.36
CA ASP A 77 3.98 -12.41 -3.91
C ASP A 77 3.76 -12.39 -5.44
N PRO A 78 2.78 -11.61 -5.95
CA PRO A 78 2.41 -11.65 -7.36
C PRO A 78 3.44 -10.96 -8.27
N TRP A 79 4.49 -10.35 -7.71
CA TRP A 79 5.62 -9.84 -8.49
C TRP A 79 6.69 -10.91 -8.76
N LYS A 80 6.68 -12.00 -8.00
CA LYS A 80 7.60 -13.15 -8.17
C LYS A 80 6.94 -14.33 -8.88
N ASP A 81 5.62 -14.30 -9.01
CA ASP A 81 4.86 -15.32 -9.70
C ASP A 81 4.77 -15.02 -11.20
N GLU A 82 5.45 -15.82 -12.01
CA GLU A 82 5.47 -15.70 -13.47
C GLU A 82 4.12 -16.04 -14.12
N SER A 83 3.23 -16.73 -13.41
CA SER A 83 1.87 -17.03 -13.91
C SER A 83 0.95 -15.81 -13.87
N VAL A 84 1.29 -14.78 -13.09
CA VAL A 84 0.50 -13.55 -13.00
C VAL A 84 0.79 -12.67 -14.22
N PRO A 85 -0.22 -12.31 -15.02
CA PRO A 85 -0.02 -11.49 -16.21
C PRO A 85 0.67 -10.16 -15.87
N ALA A 86 1.59 -9.72 -16.73
CA ALA A 86 2.33 -8.47 -16.53
C ALA A 86 1.42 -7.22 -16.47
N HIS A 87 0.24 -7.29 -17.10
CA HIS A 87 -0.76 -6.22 -17.13
C HIS A 87 -1.76 -6.29 -15.97
N ALA A 88 -1.72 -7.33 -15.14
CA ALA A 88 -2.63 -7.49 -14.02
C ALA A 88 -2.42 -6.38 -12.99
N VAL A 89 -3.51 -5.89 -12.40
CA VAL A 89 -3.45 -4.87 -11.36
C VAL A 89 -3.12 -5.56 -10.04
N LYS A 90 -1.91 -5.32 -9.53
CA LYS A 90 -1.40 -5.92 -8.31
C LYS A 90 -1.53 -4.95 -7.14
N TRP A 91 -1.70 -5.49 -5.94
CA TRP A 91 -1.74 -4.76 -4.69
C TRP A 91 -1.00 -5.53 -3.61
N CYS A 92 -0.42 -4.79 -2.67
CA CYS A 92 0.22 -5.35 -1.49
C CYS A 92 0.06 -4.41 -0.30
N GLU A 93 -0.30 -4.89 0.88
CA GLU A 93 -0.28 -4.07 2.10
C GLU A 93 0.17 -4.84 3.35
N GLY A 94 0.76 -4.12 4.30
CA GLY A 94 1.13 -4.64 5.61
C GLY A 94 1.95 -3.62 6.41
N ALA A 95 1.93 -3.75 7.74
CA ALA A 95 2.61 -2.84 8.65
C ALA A 95 4.13 -2.76 8.43
N ILE A 96 4.76 -3.89 8.06
CA ILE A 96 6.19 -3.96 7.74
C ILE A 96 6.58 -3.03 6.59
N LEU A 97 5.69 -2.83 5.60
CA LEU A 97 5.94 -1.92 4.48
C LEU A 97 5.98 -0.46 4.93
N GLN A 98 5.16 -0.09 5.91
CA GLN A 98 5.16 1.26 6.48
C GLN A 98 6.49 1.56 7.21
N GLN A 99 7.04 0.59 7.94
CA GLN A 99 8.33 0.73 8.61
C GLN A 99 9.48 0.90 7.59
N MET A 100 9.44 0.15 6.49
CA MET A 100 10.44 0.29 5.41
C MET A 100 10.33 1.65 4.70
N THR A 101 9.13 2.21 4.52
CA THR A 101 8.97 3.57 3.96
C THR A 101 9.58 4.64 4.88
N GLN A 102 9.46 4.50 6.20
CA GLN A 102 10.01 5.45 7.18
C GLN A 102 11.55 5.44 7.21
N LEU A 103 12.18 4.30 6.92
CA LEU A 103 13.64 4.17 6.89
C LEU A 103 14.27 4.61 5.54
N ALA A 104 13.52 4.53 4.44
CA ALA A 104 13.99 4.95 3.11
C ALA A 104 13.99 6.48 2.92
N PHE A 105 13.26 7.21 3.77
CA PHE A 105 13.28 8.67 3.83
C PHE A 105 13.63 9.12 5.25
N PRO A 106 14.91 9.06 5.68
CA PRO A 106 15.31 9.92 6.77
C PRO A 106 15.13 11.34 6.25
N VAL A 107 14.15 12.06 6.78
CA VAL A 107 14.18 13.52 6.76
C VAL A 107 15.52 13.85 7.40
N ARG A 108 16.54 14.18 6.59
CA ARG A 108 17.84 14.58 7.14
C ARG A 108 17.51 15.75 8.05
N PRO A 109 17.76 15.67 9.36
CA PRO A 109 17.68 16.87 10.17
C PRO A 109 18.66 17.87 9.53
N CYS A 110 18.18 19.08 9.24
CA CYS A 110 19.06 20.16 8.80
C CYS A 110 20.25 20.20 9.77
N PRO A 111 21.50 20.20 9.27
CA PRO A 111 22.65 20.35 10.15
C PRO A 111 22.48 21.64 10.96
N PRO A 112 22.84 21.65 12.26
CA PRO A 112 22.74 22.85 13.07
C PRO A 112 23.69 23.90 12.49
N GLY A 113 23.15 24.95 11.85
CA GLY A 113 23.96 25.98 11.22
C GLY A 113 23.32 26.81 10.09
N CYS A 114 22.12 26.47 9.60
CA CYS A 114 21.44 27.33 8.62
C CYS A 114 20.78 28.54 9.31
N THR A 115 21.56 29.60 9.54
CA THR A 115 21.03 30.93 9.78
C THR A 115 20.60 31.55 8.45
N HIS A 116 19.32 31.85 8.31
CA HIS A 116 18.84 32.72 7.25
C HIS A 116 19.46 34.11 7.44
N ARG A 117 20.18 34.58 6.43
CA ARG A 117 20.55 35.98 6.26
C ARG A 117 19.82 36.53 5.05
#